data_AF-A0A6B1B691-F1
#
_entry.id   AF-A0A6B1B691-F1
#
_cell.length_a   1.000
_cell.length_b   1.000
_cell.length_c   1.000
_cell.angle_alpha   90.00
_cell.angle_beta   90.00
_cell.angle_gamma   90.00
#
_symmetry.space_group_name_H-M   'P 1'
#
loop_
_entity.id
_entity.type
_entity.pdbx_description
1 polymer ?
#
loop_
_entity_poly.entity_id
_entity_poly.type
_entity_poly.pdbx_seq_one_letter_code
_entity_poly.pdbx_strand_id
1 'polypeptide(L)'
;MTEIPEHLLRRSAEARARATGAPAPGEGEAPAAAQPDDDDGVTIPRSLLEASQQPGGAPAVAGMAQAGGPAAAGGGVATALPPLMAGPAGNTHRLLTVVKSGSIQDVKASPGDKVHVWPHLLAAEFTAALFITAFTLVFSLFINAPLLELANHNETPNPSKAPWYFLGLQELLTMFDPMIAGVTIPGVALILLAFAPYVDKNPSLRPEDRKFAISVQTIHLMFWAVLVIIGSFFRGQGFNFTYPWDTGLHGIFHL
;
A
#
# COMPACT_ATOMS: atom_id res chain seq x y z
N MET A 1 -48.73 27.27 13.82
CA MET A 1 -48.57 26.09 14.68
C MET A 1 -48.40 24.91 13.75
N THR A 2 -47.17 24.45 13.55
CA THR A 2 -46.84 23.32 12.68
C THR A 2 -46.98 22.05 13.51
N GLU A 3 -48.08 21.33 13.30
CA GLU A 3 -48.33 20.03 13.93
C GLU A 3 -47.24 19.04 13.50
N ILE A 4 -46.47 18.57 14.47
CA ILE A 4 -45.45 17.54 14.25
C ILE A 4 -46.19 16.22 14.07
N PRO A 5 -45.97 15.49 12.95
CA PRO A 5 -46.74 14.30 12.65
C PRO A 5 -46.48 13.17 13.65
N GLU A 6 -47.56 12.63 14.22
CA GLU A 6 -47.66 11.63 15.30
C GLU A 6 -46.66 10.46 15.22
N HIS A 7 -46.37 9.96 14.02
CA HIS A 7 -45.46 8.83 13.83
C HIS A 7 -44.00 9.14 14.23
N LEU A 8 -43.57 10.40 14.17
CA LEU A 8 -42.23 10.82 14.59
C LEU A 8 -42.12 10.88 16.12
N LEU A 9 -43.21 11.27 16.79
CA LEU A 9 -43.27 11.29 18.25
C LEU A 9 -43.20 9.86 18.79
N ARG A 10 -43.93 8.92 18.19
CA ARG A 10 -43.90 7.50 18.57
C ARG A 10 -42.52 6.87 18.38
N ARG A 11 -41.85 7.13 17.25
CA ARG A 11 -40.49 6.63 16.99
C ARG A 11 -39.45 7.21 17.95
N SER A 12 -39.62 8.49 18.32
CA SER A 12 -38.74 9.13 19.31
C SER A 12 -38.96 8.58 20.73
N ALA A 13 -40.20 8.23 21.08
CA ALA A 13 -40.54 7.63 22.36
C ALA A 13 -40.00 6.20 22.47
N GLU A 14 -40.10 5.40 21.40
CA GLU A 14 -39.52 4.05 21.32
C GLU A 14 -37.98 4.08 21.38
N ALA A 15 -37.34 5.03 20.69
CA ALA A 15 -35.89 5.22 20.77
C ALA A 15 -35.44 5.63 22.18
N ARG A 16 -36.23 6.48 22.85
CA ARG A 16 -35.95 6.92 24.22
C ARG A 16 -36.18 5.80 25.24
N ALA A 17 -37.23 4.99 25.07
CA ALA A 17 -37.49 3.82 25.92
C ALA A 17 -36.39 2.75 25.79
N ARG A 18 -35.87 2.52 24.58
CA ARG A 18 -34.71 1.64 24.35
C ARG A 18 -33.43 2.16 25.02
N ALA A 19 -33.27 3.48 25.13
CA ALA A 19 -32.10 4.08 25.77
C ALA A 19 -32.17 4.06 27.31
N THR A 20 -33.37 4.08 27.91
CA THR A 20 -33.54 4.14 29.37
C THR A 20 -33.98 2.81 30.01
N GLY A 21 -34.23 1.76 29.23
CA GLY A 21 -34.53 0.42 29.75
C GLY A 21 -35.83 0.31 30.56
N ALA A 22 -36.80 1.22 30.35
CA ALA A 22 -38.09 1.21 31.03
C ALA A 22 -39.21 0.81 30.06
N PRO A 23 -40.24 0.04 30.50
CA PRO A 23 -41.25 -0.52 29.60
C PRO A 23 -42.25 0.54 29.13
N ALA A 24 -42.66 0.46 27.86
CA ALA A 24 -43.68 1.32 27.25
C ALA A 24 -45.10 0.96 27.76
N PRO A 25 -46.02 1.93 27.95
CA PRO A 25 -47.35 1.65 28.49
C PRO A 25 -48.38 1.31 27.40
N GLY A 26 -49.14 0.22 27.64
CA GLY A 26 -50.43 -0.14 27.01
C GLY A 26 -50.33 -0.63 25.56
N GLU A 27 -51.03 -1.65 25.08
CA GLU A 27 -52.11 -2.54 25.54
C GLU A 27 -51.88 -3.87 24.75
N GLY A 28 -52.09 -5.06 25.31
CA GLY A 28 -53.38 -5.73 25.26
C GLY A 28 -53.46 -6.70 24.08
N GLU A 29 -53.77 -7.97 24.38
CA GLU A 29 -54.21 -9.05 23.47
C GLU A 29 -53.15 -10.06 22.99
N ALA A 30 -53.19 -11.26 23.59
CA ALA A 30 -52.52 -12.47 23.13
C ALA A 30 -53.27 -13.07 21.93
N PRO A 31 -52.58 -13.81 21.03
CA PRO A 31 -52.68 -15.26 21.17
C PRO A 31 -51.41 -16.06 20.79
N ALA A 32 -51.44 -17.31 21.25
CA ALA A 32 -50.66 -18.48 20.81
C ALA A 32 -49.16 -18.50 21.14
N ALA A 33 -48.80 -19.43 22.03
CA ALA A 33 -47.45 -19.80 22.38
C ALA A 33 -46.65 -20.23 21.15
N ALA A 34 -45.72 -19.38 20.72
CA ALA A 34 -44.60 -19.77 19.88
C ALA A 34 -43.40 -20.06 20.80
N GLN A 35 -42.83 -21.26 20.62
CA GLN A 35 -41.61 -21.75 21.25
C GLN A 35 -40.50 -20.66 21.20
N PRO A 36 -39.70 -20.44 22.26
CA PRO A 36 -38.61 -19.47 22.20
C PRO A 36 -37.58 -19.90 21.14
N ASP A 37 -37.26 -18.97 20.23
CA ASP A 37 -36.13 -19.07 19.30
C ASP A 37 -34.82 -19.14 20.10
N ASP A 38 -34.24 -20.34 20.18
CA ASP A 38 -32.97 -20.63 20.86
C ASP A 38 -31.79 -20.47 19.87
N ASP A 39 -31.75 -19.35 19.14
CA ASP A 39 -30.68 -19.01 18.18
C ASP A 39 -29.74 -17.95 18.79
N ASP A 40 -28.87 -18.40 19.69
CA ASP A 40 -27.88 -17.55 20.34
C ASP A 40 -26.65 -17.26 19.44
N GLY A 41 -26.67 -17.67 18.17
CA GLY A 41 -25.58 -17.49 17.20
C GLY A 41 -24.27 -18.23 17.54
N VAL A 42 -24.24 -18.98 18.65
CA VAL A 42 -23.06 -19.72 19.13
C VAL A 42 -23.25 -21.24 19.04
N THR A 43 -24.50 -21.74 19.07
CA THR A 43 -24.79 -23.17 19.09
C THR A 43 -25.59 -23.58 17.85
N ILE A 44 -25.32 -24.76 17.30
CA ILE A 44 -26.04 -25.24 16.11
C ILE A 44 -27.53 -25.43 16.46
N PRO A 45 -28.46 -24.81 15.70
CA PRO A 45 -29.89 -24.94 15.97
C PRO A 45 -30.35 -26.39 15.79
N ARG A 46 -31.17 -26.88 16.72
CA ARG A 46 -31.59 -28.30 16.81
C ARG A 46 -32.20 -28.86 15.53
N SER A 47 -32.90 -28.03 14.76
CA SER A 47 -33.51 -28.40 13.48
C SER A 47 -32.49 -28.85 12.43
N LEU A 48 -31.28 -28.29 12.44
CA LEU A 48 -30.20 -28.69 11.53
C LEU A 48 -29.52 -29.98 12.00
N LEU A 49 -29.48 -30.20 13.32
CA LEU A 49 -28.93 -31.40 13.93
C LEU A 49 -29.84 -32.61 13.64
N GLU A 50 -31.15 -32.43 13.74
CA GLU A 50 -32.15 -33.47 13.40
C GLU A 50 -32.20 -33.76 11.89
N ALA A 51 -32.07 -32.73 11.04
CA ALA A 51 -31.97 -32.91 9.59
C ALA A 51 -30.70 -33.69 9.18
N SER A 52 -29.59 -33.52 9.91
CA SER A 52 -28.34 -34.25 9.66
C SER A 52 -28.37 -35.72 10.08
N GLN A 53 -29.34 -36.11 10.91
CA GLN A 53 -29.46 -37.48 11.44
C GLN A 53 -30.42 -38.37 10.62
N GLN A 54 -31.07 -37.86 9.57
CA GLN A 54 -31.89 -38.66 8.68
C GLN A 54 -31.04 -39.37 7.60
N PRO A 55 -31.00 -40.71 7.56
CA PRO A 55 -30.25 -41.43 6.54
C PRO A 55 -31.13 -41.74 5.32
N GLY A 56 -30.67 -41.31 4.14
CA GLY A 56 -30.94 -41.99 2.86
C GLY A 56 -31.92 -41.31 1.91
N GLY A 57 -31.42 -40.97 0.71
CA GLY A 57 -32.25 -40.62 -0.44
C GLY A 57 -31.47 -39.98 -1.59
N ALA A 58 -30.67 -40.77 -2.32
CA ALA A 58 -30.05 -40.32 -3.56
C ALA A 58 -31.09 -40.24 -4.71
N PRO A 59 -31.06 -39.21 -5.58
CA PRO A 59 -31.73 -39.30 -6.87
C PRO A 59 -30.75 -39.67 -8.00
N ALA A 60 -31.29 -40.47 -8.90
CA ALA A 60 -30.68 -41.19 -10.00
C ALA A 60 -29.98 -40.31 -11.06
N VAL A 61 -28.88 -40.86 -11.59
CA VAL A 61 -28.29 -40.47 -12.88
C VAL A 61 -28.86 -41.37 -13.98
N ALA A 62 -29.46 -40.79 -15.02
CA ALA A 62 -29.87 -41.50 -16.22
C ALA A 62 -29.82 -40.60 -17.45
N GLY A 63 -29.21 -41.11 -18.53
CA GLY A 63 -29.64 -40.83 -19.90
C GLY A 63 -28.68 -40.04 -20.79
N MET A 64 -27.90 -40.77 -21.59
CA MET A 64 -27.07 -40.31 -22.70
C MET A 64 -27.81 -40.61 -24.02
N ALA A 65 -27.84 -39.69 -24.99
CA ALA A 65 -28.19 -40.01 -26.40
C ALA A 65 -27.66 -38.95 -27.39
N GLN A 66 -27.45 -39.39 -28.62
CA GLN A 66 -26.43 -38.97 -29.61
C GLN A 66 -27.07 -38.71 -30.98
N ALA A 67 -26.49 -37.79 -31.79
CA ALA A 67 -26.47 -37.75 -33.28
C ALA A 67 -25.82 -36.40 -33.71
N GLY A 68 -24.97 -36.20 -34.72
CA GLY A 68 -24.69 -36.85 -36.01
C GLY A 68 -24.70 -35.75 -37.10
N GLY A 69 -23.60 -35.50 -37.83
CA GLY A 69 -23.31 -34.32 -38.71
C GLY A 69 -24.09 -34.23 -40.06
N PRO A 70 -23.64 -33.48 -41.12
CA PRO A 70 -22.31 -32.96 -41.46
C PRO A 70 -22.24 -31.47 -41.94
N ALA A 71 -21.05 -31.05 -42.40
CA ALA A 71 -20.60 -29.69 -42.72
C ALA A 71 -21.17 -29.05 -44.01
N ALA A 72 -21.27 -27.71 -44.00
CA ALA A 72 -21.24 -26.85 -45.19
C ALA A 72 -20.53 -25.52 -44.88
N ALA A 73 -19.67 -25.09 -45.81
CA ALA A 73 -18.83 -23.91 -45.73
C ALA A 73 -19.63 -22.61 -45.92
N GLY A 74 -19.26 -21.56 -45.17
CA GLY A 74 -19.75 -20.20 -45.36
C GLY A 74 -19.01 -19.23 -44.43
N GLY A 75 -18.25 -18.30 -45.01
CA GLY A 75 -17.51 -17.29 -44.27
C GLY A 75 -18.44 -16.40 -43.45
N GLY A 76 -18.13 -16.25 -42.17
CA GLY A 76 -18.84 -15.40 -41.23
C GLY A 76 -17.99 -15.21 -39.98
N VAL A 77 -17.84 -13.96 -39.57
CA VAL A 77 -17.03 -13.48 -38.44
C VAL A 77 -17.26 -14.36 -37.20
N ALA A 78 -16.21 -15.01 -36.71
CA ALA A 78 -16.25 -15.76 -35.47
C ALA A 78 -16.40 -14.77 -34.29
N THR A 79 -17.64 -14.49 -33.89
CA THR A 79 -17.93 -14.14 -32.50
C THR A 79 -17.50 -15.34 -31.66
N ALA A 80 -16.34 -15.23 -31.01
CA ALA A 80 -15.83 -16.26 -30.12
C ALA A 80 -16.89 -16.59 -29.06
N LEU A 81 -17.37 -17.82 -29.09
CA LEU A 81 -18.23 -18.38 -28.05
C LEU A 81 -17.53 -18.23 -26.70
N PRO A 82 -18.26 -17.87 -25.61
CA PRO A 82 -17.67 -17.80 -24.28
C PRO A 82 -17.03 -19.16 -23.94
N PRO A 83 -15.86 -19.17 -23.27
CA PRO A 83 -15.16 -20.41 -23.00
C PRO A 83 -16.06 -21.34 -22.17
N LEU A 84 -16.20 -22.58 -22.66
CA LEU A 84 -16.97 -23.67 -22.07
C LEU A 84 -16.31 -24.20 -20.79
N MET A 85 -15.97 -23.30 -19.87
CA MET A 85 -15.51 -23.59 -18.52
C MET A 85 -15.71 -22.37 -17.61
N ALA A 86 -16.84 -21.68 -17.76
CA ALA A 86 -17.33 -20.78 -16.74
C ALA A 86 -18.05 -21.63 -15.67
N GLY A 87 -17.60 -21.56 -14.42
CA GLY A 87 -18.42 -22.04 -13.30
C GLY A 87 -19.76 -21.28 -13.27
N PRO A 88 -20.77 -21.72 -12.48
CA PRO A 88 -22.13 -21.16 -12.48
C PRO A 88 -22.26 -19.64 -12.24
N ALA A 89 -21.15 -18.94 -11.96
CA ALA A 89 -21.05 -17.50 -11.76
C ALA A 89 -19.97 -16.79 -12.62
N GLY A 90 -19.42 -17.41 -13.67
CA GLY A 90 -18.49 -16.72 -14.59
C GLY A 90 -17.07 -16.47 -14.05
N ASN A 91 -16.69 -17.07 -12.93
CA ASN A 91 -15.35 -16.89 -12.35
C ASN A 91 -14.33 -17.88 -12.96
N THR A 92 -13.13 -17.39 -13.29
CA THR A 92 -12.00 -18.18 -13.86
C THR A 92 -11.29 -19.08 -12.84
N HIS A 93 -11.74 -19.08 -11.58
CA HIS A 93 -11.15 -19.91 -10.53
C HIS A 93 -11.90 -21.23 -10.36
N ARG A 94 -11.17 -22.35 -10.48
CA ARG A 94 -11.68 -23.70 -10.22
C ARG A 94 -11.87 -23.89 -8.71
N LEU A 95 -13.06 -23.56 -8.21
CA LEU A 95 -13.49 -23.80 -6.82
C LEU A 95 -13.66 -25.31 -6.58
N LEU A 96 -12.54 -26.02 -6.46
CA LEU A 96 -12.56 -27.41 -6.02
C LEU A 96 -12.78 -27.44 -4.52
N THR A 97 -13.94 -27.98 -4.16
CA THR A 97 -14.45 -28.23 -2.81
C THR A 97 -15.04 -27.00 -2.12
N VAL A 98 -16.38 -26.98 -2.12
CA VAL A 98 -17.19 -26.13 -1.26
C VAL A 98 -17.00 -26.62 0.18
N VAL A 99 -16.05 -26.05 0.90
CA VAL A 99 -16.06 -26.02 2.37
C VAL A 99 -16.86 -24.77 2.76
N LYS A 100 -17.86 -24.94 3.63
CA LYS A 100 -18.72 -23.86 4.15
C LYS A 100 -17.85 -22.71 4.64
N SER A 101 -17.84 -21.61 3.89
CA SER A 101 -17.03 -20.43 4.15
C SER A 101 -17.58 -19.69 5.36
N GLY A 102 -17.03 -20.00 6.52
CA GLY A 102 -17.13 -19.18 7.71
C GLY A 102 -15.72 -19.04 8.28
N SER A 103 -15.12 -17.84 8.14
CA SER A 103 -13.94 -17.40 8.89
C SER A 103 -12.51 -17.72 8.39
N ILE A 104 -12.26 -18.14 7.13
CA ILE A 104 -10.86 -18.30 6.61
C ILE A 104 -10.59 -17.46 5.35
N GLN A 105 -11.37 -16.42 5.10
CA GLN A 105 -11.00 -15.39 4.13
C GLN A 105 -11.26 -14.04 4.76
N ASP A 106 -10.19 -13.42 5.26
CA ASP A 106 -10.20 -11.98 5.44
C ASP A 106 -10.42 -11.37 4.05
N VAL A 107 -11.67 -11.04 3.72
CA VAL A 107 -12.02 -10.34 2.49
C VAL A 107 -11.64 -8.88 2.66
N LYS A 108 -10.34 -8.62 2.77
CA LYS A 108 -9.78 -7.28 2.73
C LYS A 108 -8.92 -7.10 1.50
N ALA A 109 -9.60 -6.77 0.40
CA ALA A 109 -9.22 -5.69 -0.50
C ALA A 109 -10.36 -5.58 -1.52
N SER A 110 -10.78 -4.35 -1.82
CA SER A 110 -11.49 -4.07 -3.07
C SER A 110 -10.82 -4.86 -4.21
N PRO A 111 -11.57 -5.53 -5.12
CA PRO A 111 -11.00 -6.15 -6.30
C PRO A 111 -10.25 -5.08 -7.10
N GLY A 112 -8.97 -4.88 -6.79
CA GLY A 112 -8.12 -3.94 -7.48
C GLY A 112 -8.00 -4.40 -8.92
N ASP A 113 -7.99 -3.46 -9.84
CA ASP A 113 -7.71 -3.71 -11.24
C ASP A 113 -6.27 -4.24 -11.38
N LYS A 114 -6.13 -5.56 -11.28
CA LYS A 114 -4.84 -6.25 -11.32
C LYS A 114 -4.62 -6.72 -12.75
N VAL A 115 -3.66 -6.08 -13.42
CA VAL A 115 -3.20 -6.50 -14.75
C VAL A 115 -2.08 -7.52 -14.64
N HIS A 116 -1.92 -8.34 -15.68
CA HIS A 116 -0.81 -9.28 -15.75
C HIS A 116 0.52 -8.50 -15.86
N VAL A 117 1.51 -8.92 -15.05
CA VAL A 117 2.87 -8.34 -14.99
C VAL A 117 3.50 -8.29 -16.38
N TRP A 118 3.32 -9.37 -17.14
CA TRP A 118 3.66 -9.42 -18.55
C TRP A 118 2.39 -9.19 -19.38
N PRO A 119 2.40 -8.31 -20.41
CA PRO A 119 3.49 -7.42 -20.83
C PRO A 119 3.49 -6.04 -20.13
N HIS A 120 2.45 -5.69 -19.38
CA HIS A 120 2.16 -4.31 -18.98
C HIS A 120 3.23 -3.68 -18.07
N LEU A 121 3.59 -4.35 -16.97
CA LEU A 121 4.59 -3.83 -16.03
C LEU A 121 5.99 -3.90 -16.64
N LEU A 122 6.32 -5.05 -17.26
CA LEU A 122 7.64 -5.28 -17.84
C LEU A 122 7.98 -4.26 -18.94
N ALA A 123 7.00 -3.90 -19.78
CA ALA A 123 7.18 -2.88 -20.82
C ALA A 123 7.47 -1.49 -20.22
N ALA A 124 6.77 -1.10 -19.16
CA ALA A 124 6.98 0.18 -18.49
C ALA A 124 8.36 0.25 -17.81
N GLU A 125 8.73 -0.80 -17.07
CA GLU A 125 10.03 -0.88 -16.39
C GLU A 125 11.21 -0.92 -17.38
N PHE A 126 11.09 -1.70 -18.46
CA PHE A 126 12.11 -1.76 -19.50
C PHE A 126 12.27 -0.43 -20.22
N THR A 127 11.17 0.28 -20.48
CA THR A 127 11.20 1.63 -21.07
C THR A 127 11.87 2.63 -20.13
N ALA A 128 11.55 2.60 -18.84
CA ALA A 128 12.18 3.46 -17.84
C ALA A 128 13.69 3.16 -17.71
N ALA A 129 14.08 1.89 -17.74
CA ALA A 129 15.49 1.48 -17.71
C ALA A 129 16.24 2.01 -18.94
N LEU A 130 15.71 1.80 -20.15
CA LEU A 130 16.30 2.33 -21.39
C LEU A 130 16.41 3.85 -21.36
N PHE A 131 15.40 4.55 -20.84
CA PHE A 131 15.43 6.00 -20.69
C PHE A 131 16.53 6.46 -19.74
N ILE A 132 16.65 5.87 -18.54
CA ILE A 132 17.70 6.22 -17.56
C ILE A 132 19.09 5.91 -18.12
N THR A 133 19.26 4.78 -18.81
CA THR A 133 20.53 4.43 -19.47
C THR A 133 20.88 5.44 -20.57
N ALA A 134 19.93 5.76 -21.45
CA ALA A 134 20.15 6.74 -22.52
C ALA A 134 20.45 8.13 -21.95
N PHE A 135 19.70 8.57 -20.94
CA PHE A 135 19.94 9.84 -20.24
C PHE A 135 21.35 9.89 -19.66
N THR A 136 21.77 8.84 -18.95
CA THR A 136 23.10 8.77 -18.33
C THR A 136 24.22 8.77 -19.38
N LEU A 137 24.04 8.05 -20.50
CA LEU A 137 25.01 8.04 -21.60
C LEU A 137 25.12 9.41 -22.27
N VAL A 138 23.99 10.03 -22.61
CA VAL A 138 23.98 11.36 -23.23
C VAL A 138 24.59 12.41 -22.28
N PHE A 139 24.25 12.37 -21.00
CA PHE A 139 24.83 13.26 -20.00
C PHE A 139 26.36 13.09 -19.88
N SER A 140 26.84 11.84 -19.87
CA SER A 140 28.27 11.51 -19.82
C SER A 140 29.06 11.98 -21.04
N LEU A 141 28.42 12.07 -22.23
CA LEU A 141 29.06 12.62 -23.42
C LEU A 141 29.36 14.12 -23.31
N PHE A 142 28.53 14.87 -22.59
CA PHE A 142 28.68 16.32 -22.44
C PHE A 142 29.45 16.72 -21.18
N ILE A 143 29.32 15.94 -20.11
CA ILE A 143 29.91 16.24 -18.80
C ILE A 143 30.93 15.17 -18.43
N ASN A 144 32.21 15.51 -18.57
CA ASN A 144 33.29 14.64 -18.11
C ASN A 144 33.32 14.59 -16.58
N ALA A 145 33.43 13.38 -16.03
CA ALA A 145 33.69 13.22 -14.60
C ALA A 145 35.11 13.72 -14.30
N PRO A 146 35.29 14.72 -13.40
CA PRO A 146 36.61 15.15 -12.99
C PRO A 146 37.24 14.04 -12.15
N LEU A 147 38.23 13.33 -12.71
CA LEU A 147 39.04 12.38 -11.95
C LEU A 147 40.19 13.14 -11.28
N LEU A 148 40.49 12.78 -10.03
CA LEU A 148 41.69 13.25 -9.35
C LEU A 148 42.94 12.55 -9.91
N GLU A 149 44.11 13.12 -9.61
CA GLU A 149 45.40 12.50 -9.91
C GLU A 149 45.58 11.14 -9.19
N LEU A 150 46.56 10.37 -9.63
CA LEU A 150 46.92 9.11 -9.00
C LEU A 150 47.28 9.34 -7.52
N ALA A 151 46.87 8.42 -6.66
CA ALA A 151 47.01 8.56 -5.23
C ALA A 151 48.48 8.76 -4.81
N ASN A 152 48.76 9.89 -4.15
CA ASN A 152 50.03 10.20 -3.52
C ASN A 152 49.89 10.07 -1.99
N HIS A 153 50.68 9.19 -1.37
CA HIS A 153 50.61 8.98 0.09
C HIS A 153 51.22 10.15 0.88
N ASN A 154 52.05 10.99 0.25
CA ASN A 154 52.71 12.12 0.90
C ASN A 154 51.90 13.42 0.83
N GLU A 155 50.79 13.44 0.11
CA GLU A 155 49.98 14.64 -0.10
C GLU A 155 48.49 14.35 0.13
N THR A 156 47.85 15.18 0.95
CA THR A 156 46.39 15.14 1.11
C THR A 156 45.77 16.21 0.21
N PRO A 157 44.90 15.83 -0.75
CA PRO A 157 44.23 16.79 -1.61
C PRO A 157 43.50 17.85 -0.78
N ASN A 158 43.66 19.12 -1.15
CA ASN A 158 42.98 20.24 -0.51
C ASN A 158 42.24 21.05 -1.59
N PRO A 159 40.90 21.15 -1.55
CA PRO A 159 39.98 20.64 -0.54
C PRO A 159 39.63 19.15 -0.71
N SER A 160 39.66 18.39 0.38
CA SER A 160 39.21 16.99 0.40
C SER A 160 37.68 16.92 0.51
N LYS A 161 36.96 17.21 -0.58
CA LYS A 161 35.49 17.07 -0.63
C LYS A 161 35.10 15.61 -0.84
N ALA A 162 34.21 15.09 -0.01
CA ALA A 162 33.63 13.78 -0.18
C ALA A 162 32.67 13.76 -1.39
N PRO A 163 32.35 12.57 -1.93
CA PRO A 163 31.29 12.42 -2.92
C PRO A 163 29.97 13.04 -2.43
N TRP A 164 29.15 13.57 -3.35
CA TRP A 164 27.96 14.36 -3.04
C TRP A 164 26.95 13.66 -2.10
N TYR A 165 26.85 12.32 -2.16
CA TYR A 165 25.99 11.52 -1.28
C TYR A 165 26.51 11.38 0.15
N PHE A 166 27.79 11.67 0.40
CA PHE A 166 28.40 11.74 1.74
C PHE A 166 28.70 13.17 2.20
N LEU A 167 28.57 14.14 1.32
CA LEU A 167 28.96 15.52 1.58
C LEU A 167 28.11 16.16 2.70
N GLY A 168 26.83 15.81 2.81
CA GLY A 168 26.00 16.23 3.96
C GLY A 168 26.51 15.68 5.29
N LEU A 169 27.07 14.47 5.31
CA LEU A 169 27.67 13.87 6.50
C LEU A 169 29.00 14.54 6.80
N GLN A 170 29.81 14.81 5.79
CA GLN A 170 31.06 15.56 5.94
C GLN A 170 30.83 16.95 6.55
N GLU A 171 29.78 17.64 6.13
CA GLU A 171 29.40 18.94 6.70
C GLU A 171 29.13 18.83 8.20
N LEU A 172 28.45 17.77 8.64
CA LEU A 172 28.18 17.49 10.05
C LEU A 172 29.47 17.22 10.85
N LEU A 173 30.48 16.59 10.25
CA LEU A 173 31.80 16.35 10.87
C LEU A 173 32.59 17.64 11.13
N THR A 174 32.24 18.75 10.49
CA THR A 174 32.89 20.04 10.80
C THR A 174 32.38 20.68 12.09
N MET A 175 31.17 20.30 12.52
CA MET A 175 30.48 20.91 13.66
C MET A 175 30.59 20.05 14.93
N PHE A 176 30.66 18.73 14.78
CA PHE A 176 30.67 17.78 15.89
C PHE A 176 31.88 16.85 15.83
N ASP A 177 32.18 16.22 16.97
CA ASP A 177 33.21 15.17 17.06
C ASP A 177 32.92 14.04 16.05
N PRO A 178 33.95 13.46 15.39
CA PRO A 178 33.77 12.41 14.38
C PRO A 178 32.94 11.21 14.84
N MET A 179 33.03 10.81 16.12
CA MET A 179 32.22 9.70 16.64
C MET A 179 30.74 10.05 16.66
N ILE A 180 30.40 11.29 17.03
CA ILE A 180 29.03 11.75 17.14
C ILE A 180 28.43 11.97 15.75
N ALA A 181 29.14 12.71 14.90
CA ALA A 181 28.68 13.07 13.55
C ALA A 181 28.61 11.86 12.61
N GLY A 182 29.65 11.02 12.61
CA GLY A 182 29.78 9.93 11.65
C GLY A 182 29.07 8.65 12.07
N VAL A 183 29.01 8.36 13.37
CA VAL A 183 28.52 7.07 13.87
C VAL A 183 27.23 7.23 14.66
N THR A 184 27.21 8.09 15.69
CA THR A 184 26.06 8.17 16.60
C THR A 184 24.82 8.74 15.93
N ILE A 185 24.91 9.89 15.23
CA ILE A 185 23.74 10.53 14.62
C ILE A 185 23.12 9.65 13.51
N PRO A 186 23.89 9.16 12.51
CA PRO A 186 23.35 8.24 11.51
C PRO A 186 22.86 6.93 12.13
N GLY A 187 23.58 6.39 13.11
CA GLY A 187 23.20 5.15 13.81
C GLY A 187 21.85 5.28 14.54
N VAL A 188 21.64 6.37 15.27
CA VAL A 188 20.35 6.66 15.91
C VAL A 188 19.25 6.85 14.87
N ALA A 189 19.52 7.54 13.75
CA ALA A 189 18.54 7.70 12.68
C ALA A 189 18.12 6.35 12.07
N LEU A 190 19.06 5.43 11.85
CA LEU A 190 18.76 4.07 11.36
C LEU A 190 17.98 3.25 12.39
N ILE A 191 18.31 3.36 13.68
CA ILE A 191 17.55 2.71 14.75
C ILE A 191 16.13 3.25 14.79
N LEU A 192 15.93 4.58 14.75
CA LEU A 192 14.60 5.19 14.69
C LEU A 192 13.82 4.75 13.46
N LEU A 193 14.47 4.61 12.31
CA LEU A 193 13.85 4.09 11.09
C LEU A 193 13.46 2.62 11.23
N ALA A 194 14.28 1.80 11.87
CA ALA A 194 13.96 0.40 12.18
C ALA A 194 12.78 0.28 13.16
N PHE A 195 12.64 1.24 14.09
CA PHE A 195 11.51 1.33 15.00
C PHE A 195 10.26 2.01 14.40
N ALA A 196 10.38 2.65 13.22
CA ALA A 196 9.28 3.34 12.56
C ALA A 196 7.98 2.51 12.43
N PRO A 197 7.99 1.22 12.03
CA PRO A 197 6.76 0.42 11.95
C PRO A 197 6.08 0.17 13.30
N TYR A 198 6.81 0.29 14.42
CA TYR A 198 6.25 0.09 15.76
C TYR A 198 5.77 1.41 16.40
N VAL A 199 6.38 2.53 16.00
CA VAL A 199 6.02 3.87 16.48
C VAL A 199 4.81 4.42 15.71
N ASP A 200 4.76 4.22 14.40
CA ASP A 200 3.64 4.66 13.58
C ASP A 200 2.47 3.65 13.65
N LYS A 201 1.51 3.95 14.51
CA LYS A 201 0.30 3.14 14.73
C LYS A 201 -0.86 3.54 13.81
N ASN A 202 -0.63 4.35 12.78
CA ASN A 202 -1.73 4.83 11.95
C ASN A 202 -2.35 3.67 11.14
N PRO A 203 -3.66 3.39 11.27
CA PRO A 203 -4.31 2.28 10.59
C PRO A 203 -4.50 2.50 9.08
N SER A 204 -4.35 3.75 8.60
CA SER A 204 -4.47 4.10 7.18
C SER A 204 -3.09 4.27 6.54
N LEU A 205 -2.91 3.67 5.36
CA LEU A 205 -1.70 3.84 4.56
C LEU A 205 -1.76 5.09 3.66
N ARG A 206 -2.91 5.76 3.57
CA ARG A 206 -3.09 6.91 2.67
C ARG A 206 -2.19 8.07 3.13
N PRO A 207 -1.45 8.71 2.20
CA PRO A 207 -0.58 9.84 2.55
C PRO A 207 -1.34 10.99 3.25
N GLU A 208 -2.60 11.21 2.87
CA GLU A 208 -3.47 12.25 3.43
C GLU A 208 -3.73 12.09 4.92
N ASP A 209 -3.71 10.84 5.43
CA ASP A 209 -3.95 10.54 6.83
C ASP A 209 -2.64 10.53 7.66
N ARG A 210 -1.47 10.61 7.01
CA ARG A 210 -0.13 10.51 7.64
C ARG A 210 0.64 11.84 7.60
N LYS A 211 -0.07 12.97 7.66
CA LYS A 211 0.52 14.33 7.54
C LYS A 211 1.66 14.57 8.53
N PHE A 212 1.55 14.07 9.76
CA PHE A 212 2.60 14.19 10.76
C PHE A 212 3.89 13.44 10.33
N ALA A 213 3.80 12.15 10.02
CA ALA A 213 4.95 11.35 9.60
C ALA A 213 5.60 11.91 8.32
N ILE A 214 4.78 12.35 7.35
CA ILE A 214 5.27 13.00 6.13
C ILE A 214 5.98 14.31 6.47
N SER A 215 5.42 15.15 7.34
CA SER A 215 6.06 16.42 7.72
C SER A 215 7.42 16.21 8.39
N VAL A 216 7.54 15.22 9.27
CA VAL A 216 8.81 14.84 9.92
C VAL A 216 9.81 14.34 8.87
N GLN A 217 9.38 13.49 7.95
CA GLN A 217 10.23 13.01 6.86
C GLN A 217 10.68 14.14 5.94
N THR A 218 9.79 15.10 5.63
CA THR A 218 10.15 16.28 4.83
C THR A 218 11.17 17.14 5.55
N ILE A 219 11.01 17.41 6.85
CA ILE A 219 12.01 18.14 7.65
C ILE A 219 13.36 17.41 7.63
N HIS A 220 13.35 16.08 7.80
CA HIS A 220 14.56 15.26 7.72
C HIS A 220 15.25 15.39 6.34
N LEU A 221 14.50 15.30 5.24
CA LEU A 221 15.06 15.47 3.90
C LEU A 221 15.58 16.88 3.65
N MET A 222 14.87 17.91 4.13
CA MET A 222 15.31 19.30 4.01
C MET A 222 16.58 19.57 4.82
N PHE A 223 16.69 19.01 6.03
CA PHE A 223 17.91 19.08 6.84
C PHE A 223 19.12 18.54 6.06
N TRP A 224 19.01 17.33 5.50
CA TRP A 224 20.10 16.74 4.73
C TRP A 224 20.39 17.48 3.42
N ALA A 225 19.36 17.93 2.71
CA ALA A 225 19.51 18.72 1.49
C ALA A 225 20.27 20.03 1.76
N VAL A 226 19.96 20.73 2.85
CA VAL A 226 20.65 21.96 3.25
C VAL A 226 22.12 21.69 3.56
N LEU A 227 22.45 20.63 4.30
CA LEU A 227 23.85 20.26 4.56
C LEU A 227 24.61 19.95 3.27
N VAL A 228 23.98 19.24 2.33
CA VAL A 228 24.58 18.94 1.02
C VAL A 228 24.82 20.23 0.22
N ILE A 229 23.88 21.18 0.24
CA ILE A 229 24.04 22.48 -0.43
C ILE A 229 25.20 23.26 0.20
N ILE A 230 25.28 23.31 1.53
CA ILE A 230 26.36 24.03 2.24
C ILE A 230 27.72 23.41 1.89
N GLY A 231 27.87 22.09 2.01
CA GLY A 231 29.15 21.44 1.69
C GLY A 231 29.56 21.56 0.22
N SER A 232 28.58 21.74 -0.70
CA SER A 232 28.85 21.82 -2.13
C SER A 232 29.37 23.21 -2.52
N PHE A 233 28.70 24.26 -2.04
CA PHE A 233 28.92 25.62 -2.52
C PHE A 233 29.65 26.54 -1.53
N PHE A 234 29.54 26.28 -0.23
CA PHE A 234 30.06 27.18 0.82
C PHE A 234 31.38 26.67 1.44
N ARG A 235 31.95 25.58 0.92
CA ARG A 235 33.21 25.00 1.40
C ARG A 235 34.35 25.23 0.40
N GLY A 236 35.35 25.97 0.85
CA GLY A 236 36.54 26.36 0.10
C GLY A 236 37.81 25.66 0.59
N GLN A 237 38.95 26.34 0.47
CA GLN A 237 40.26 25.82 0.86
C GLN A 237 40.28 25.38 2.35
N GLY A 238 40.83 24.19 2.61
CA GLY A 238 40.86 23.57 3.92
C GLY A 238 39.48 23.14 4.43
N PHE A 239 38.48 23.07 3.54
CA PHE A 239 37.07 22.88 3.90
C PHE A 239 36.54 23.98 4.85
N ASN A 240 37.13 25.18 4.82
CA ASN A 240 36.65 26.33 5.57
C ASN A 240 35.40 26.93 4.92
N PHE A 241 34.57 27.59 5.72
CA PHE A 241 33.41 28.32 5.24
C PHE A 241 33.85 29.53 4.42
N THR A 242 33.42 29.60 3.17
CA THR A 242 33.66 30.73 2.27
C THR A 242 32.36 31.12 1.57
N TYR A 243 32.18 32.39 1.29
CA TYR A 243 31.01 32.82 0.55
C TYR A 243 31.18 32.51 -0.95
N PRO A 244 30.13 32.00 -1.64
CA PRO A 244 30.25 31.60 -3.04
C PRO A 244 30.63 32.74 -3.99
N TRP A 245 30.30 33.98 -3.65
CA TRP A 245 30.59 35.17 -4.44
C TRP A 245 32.02 35.71 -4.24
N ASP A 246 32.73 35.32 -3.17
CA ASP A 246 34.13 35.74 -2.95
C ASP A 246 35.10 34.94 -3.84
N THR A 247 34.81 33.65 -4.04
CA THR A 247 35.64 32.72 -4.84
C THR A 247 35.14 32.54 -6.28
N GLY A 248 33.89 32.91 -6.57
CA GLY A 248 33.22 32.63 -7.85
C GLY A 248 32.92 31.14 -8.06
N LEU A 249 32.00 30.81 -8.97
CA LEU A 249 31.62 29.40 -9.26
C LEU A 249 32.81 28.57 -9.78
N HIS A 250 33.72 29.20 -10.55
CA HIS A 250 34.92 28.57 -11.12
C HIS A 250 35.99 28.21 -10.07
N GLY A 251 35.97 28.85 -8.89
CA GLY A 251 36.89 28.51 -7.80
C GLY A 251 36.41 27.34 -6.94
N ILE A 252 35.12 26.98 -7.01
CA ILE A 252 34.46 25.97 -6.15
C ILE A 252 34.47 24.59 -6.80
N PHE A 253 34.19 24.58 -8.10
CA PHE A 253 34.31 23.43 -8.98
C PHE A 253 35.51 23.73 -9.85
N HIS A 254 36.59 22.98 -9.71
CA HIS A 254 37.77 23.05 -10.59
C HIS A 254 37.39 22.57 -12.00
N LEU A 255 36.49 23.31 -12.65
CA LEU A 255 35.99 23.15 -14.01
C LEU A 255 36.79 24.03 -14.97
#